data_AF-A0A6V8LS42-F1
#
_entry.id   AF-A0A6V8LS42-F1
#
_cell.length_a   1.000
_cell.length_b   1.000
_cell.length_c   1.000
_cell.angle_alpha   90.00
_cell.angle_beta   90.00
_cell.angle_gamma   90.00
#
_symmetry.space_group_name_H-M   'P 1'
#
loop_
_entity.id
_entity.type
_entity.pdbx_description
1 polymer ?
#
loop_
_entity_poly.entity_id
_entity_poly.type
_entity_poly.pdbx_seq_one_letter_code
_entity_poly.pdbx_strand_id
1 'polypeptide(L)'
;MANDAVEAARQVFETSGIDACTNAQTFRAVFKDFSLNRWEKNMNLLELAVSEGIPALLTDQGGGPLDSRVRTAVWRLTHNRSVKEDSAQWAVQVWAYAVGACADKPADLDQYGQNDVIFDPPPPPEPPSGAVNQVPPQPVRTIQVSPGFSSLNQGVTGSKPLSVSKNTQQSGGSIVSTGAWWQNSKVWLVGLCLVFVLLVVMWSLPKEGDRGATQSPDPATVARQADKAKAEADAAAKAKAAIEQQAAKAKAEADAAAKAKAEADAAAKARAEAAKDPGKPDPEPDTVNQRKVQAFLDKFVVAYNRATPEELAGFYDSSVILFDKGVQTRQNVLEDLQRYFKRWPTRRSNLIGRIEVFDTRAPDVKKAVFSIRYYRERSGDPSCASGSARYTCLVRIDGSTCYIREISEDIDRDPKGMCVKI
;
A
#
# COMPACT_ATOMS: atom_id res chain seq x y z
N MET A 1 16.48 -36.33 -7.10
CA MET A 1 16.34 -35.65 -5.79
C MET A 1 15.18 -34.69 -5.91
N ALA A 2 14.08 -34.95 -5.20
CA ALA A 2 12.96 -34.01 -5.15
C ALA A 2 13.37 -32.89 -4.20
N ASN A 3 13.98 -31.83 -4.74
CA ASN A 3 14.14 -30.59 -3.99
C ASN A 3 12.75 -29.95 -3.91
N ASP A 4 12.10 -30.13 -2.76
CA ASP A 4 10.95 -29.32 -2.37
C ASP A 4 11.41 -27.85 -2.18
N ALA A 5 10.45 -26.92 -2.18
CA ALA A 5 10.74 -25.49 -2.07
C ALA A 5 11.50 -25.13 -0.77
N VAL A 6 11.35 -25.97 0.27
CA VAL A 6 11.99 -25.80 1.57
C VAL A 6 13.50 -26.04 1.48
N GLU A 7 13.94 -27.14 0.88
CA GLU A 7 15.37 -27.41 0.66
C GLU A 7 15.98 -26.42 -0.34
N ALA A 8 15.23 -26.00 -1.36
CA ALA A 8 15.71 -24.99 -2.29
C ALA A 8 16.02 -23.67 -1.56
N ALA A 9 15.14 -23.21 -0.66
CA ALA A 9 15.36 -21.98 0.11
C ALA A 9 16.60 -22.10 1.01
N ARG A 10 16.77 -23.26 1.65
CA ARG A 10 17.96 -23.58 2.46
C ARG A 10 19.24 -23.59 1.63
N GLN A 11 19.25 -24.25 0.48
CA GLN A 11 20.41 -24.30 -0.43
C GLN A 11 20.80 -22.90 -0.94
N VAL A 12 19.83 -22.05 -1.25
CA VAL A 12 20.09 -20.65 -1.62
C VAL A 12 20.77 -19.90 -0.47
N PHE A 13 20.28 -20.04 0.76
CA PHE A 13 20.88 -19.41 1.93
C PHE A 13 22.28 -19.95 2.24
N GLU A 14 22.49 -21.27 2.18
CA GLU A 14 23.79 -21.90 2.43
C GLU A 14 24.83 -21.53 1.37
N THR A 15 24.43 -21.43 0.09
CA THR A 15 25.35 -21.14 -1.02
C THR A 15 25.67 -19.66 -1.15
N SER A 16 24.68 -18.80 -0.95
CA SER A 16 24.79 -17.36 -1.24
C SER A 16 24.75 -16.46 -0.01
N GLY A 17 24.47 -17.02 1.17
CA GLY A 17 24.39 -16.29 2.43
C GLY A 17 23.17 -15.38 2.54
N ILE A 18 23.19 -14.53 3.57
CA ILE A 18 22.11 -13.57 3.84
C ILE A 18 21.99 -12.50 2.73
N ASP A 19 23.08 -12.18 2.03
CA ASP A 19 23.11 -11.11 1.02
C ASP A 19 22.13 -11.39 -0.14
N ALA A 20 22.06 -12.63 -0.62
CA ALA A 20 21.08 -13.03 -1.63
C ALA A 20 19.63 -12.94 -1.12
N CYS A 21 19.44 -13.01 0.19
CA CYS A 21 18.15 -12.94 0.88
C CYS A 21 17.79 -11.53 1.40
N THR A 22 18.57 -10.50 1.05
CA THR A 22 18.23 -9.09 1.32
C THR A 22 17.47 -8.42 0.17
N ASN A 23 17.57 -8.98 -1.04
CA ASN A 23 16.93 -8.46 -2.24
C ASN A 23 16.06 -9.55 -2.89
N ALA A 24 14.77 -9.28 -3.01
CA ALA A 24 13.79 -10.21 -3.57
C ALA A 24 14.11 -10.63 -5.01
N GLN A 25 14.63 -9.72 -5.84
CA GLN A 25 15.01 -10.03 -7.23
C GLN A 25 16.24 -10.94 -7.30
N THR A 26 17.25 -10.67 -6.45
CA THR A 26 18.44 -11.52 -6.34
C THR A 26 18.07 -12.91 -5.85
N PHE A 27 17.27 -12.99 -4.78
CA PHE A 27 16.73 -14.25 -4.28
C PHE A 27 16.00 -15.02 -5.39
N ARG A 28 15.09 -14.36 -6.11
CA ARG A 28 14.33 -15.00 -7.20
C ARG A 28 15.23 -15.53 -8.31
N ALA A 29 16.26 -14.77 -8.68
CA ALA A 29 17.21 -15.20 -9.71
C ALA A 29 17.96 -16.46 -9.28
N VAL A 30 18.52 -16.46 -8.07
CA VAL A 30 19.28 -17.60 -7.54
C VAL A 30 18.36 -18.81 -7.28
N PHE A 31 17.17 -18.60 -6.70
CA PHE A 31 16.21 -19.66 -6.38
C PHE A 31 15.72 -20.42 -7.62
N LYS A 32 15.63 -19.76 -8.78
CA LYS A 32 15.29 -20.42 -10.05
C LYS A 32 16.32 -21.44 -10.49
N ASP A 33 17.60 -21.26 -10.15
CA ASP A 33 18.64 -22.23 -10.49
C ASP A 33 18.49 -23.53 -9.66
N PHE A 34 17.88 -23.44 -8.48
CA PHE A 34 17.62 -24.58 -7.59
C PHE A 34 16.24 -25.22 -7.76
N SER A 35 15.31 -24.57 -8.47
CA SER A 35 13.92 -25.02 -8.62
C SER A 35 13.52 -25.20 -10.09
N LEU A 36 13.13 -26.42 -10.46
CA LEU A 36 12.66 -26.76 -11.81
C LEU A 36 11.24 -26.23 -12.08
N ASN A 37 10.99 -24.92 -12.10
CA ASN A 37 9.70 -24.23 -12.42
C ASN A 37 8.41 -24.77 -11.74
N ARG A 38 8.48 -25.80 -10.91
CA ARG A 38 7.34 -26.56 -10.37
C ARG A 38 6.69 -25.84 -9.19
N TRP A 39 7.38 -24.86 -8.61
CA TRP A 39 7.07 -24.27 -7.32
C TRP A 39 6.78 -22.76 -7.39
N GLU A 40 6.24 -22.25 -8.51
CA GLU A 40 6.04 -20.81 -8.71
C GLU A 40 5.22 -20.15 -7.59
N LYS A 41 4.18 -20.82 -7.08
CA LYS A 41 3.36 -20.32 -5.96
C LYS A 41 4.19 -20.15 -4.68
N ASN A 42 4.96 -21.18 -4.32
CA ASN A 42 5.81 -21.19 -3.13
C ASN A 42 6.95 -20.18 -3.28
N MET A 43 7.55 -20.06 -4.47
CA MET A 43 8.59 -19.07 -4.77
C MET A 43 8.10 -17.64 -4.57
N ASN A 44 6.92 -17.28 -5.09
CA ASN A 44 6.37 -15.93 -4.92
C ASN A 44 6.16 -15.58 -3.44
N LEU A 45 5.70 -16.54 -2.65
CA LEU A 45 5.50 -16.36 -1.20
C LEU A 45 6.83 -16.20 -0.44
N LEU A 46 7.86 -16.98 -0.79
CA LEU A 46 9.19 -16.86 -0.19
C LEU A 46 9.90 -15.57 -0.63
N GLU A 47 9.73 -15.15 -1.88
CA GLU A 47 10.21 -13.86 -2.41
C GLU A 47 9.56 -12.68 -1.66
N LEU A 48 8.26 -12.78 -1.38
CA LEU A 48 7.53 -11.79 -0.60
C LEU A 48 8.08 -11.69 0.83
N ALA A 49 8.40 -12.82 1.46
CA ALA A 49 9.05 -12.85 2.77
C ALA A 49 10.44 -12.20 2.77
N VAL A 50 11.23 -12.40 1.71
CA VAL A 50 12.50 -11.67 1.51
C VAL A 50 12.27 -10.17 1.42
N SER A 51 11.25 -9.73 0.69
CA SER A 51 10.93 -8.31 0.55
C SER A 51 10.53 -7.62 1.87
N GLU A 52 10.01 -8.38 2.83
CA GLU A 52 9.68 -7.92 4.19
C GLU A 52 10.86 -8.02 5.17
N GLY A 53 12.03 -8.44 4.69
CA GLY A 53 13.25 -8.59 5.49
C GLY A 53 13.17 -9.73 6.51
N ILE A 54 12.34 -10.75 6.27
CA ILE A 54 12.13 -11.86 7.20
C ILE A 54 13.39 -12.70 7.43
N PRO A 55 14.19 -13.06 6.41
CA PRO A 55 15.44 -13.81 6.65
C PRO A 55 16.37 -13.06 7.62
N ALA A 56 16.55 -11.75 7.40
CA ALA A 56 17.39 -10.91 8.25
C ALA A 56 16.84 -10.84 9.69
N LEU A 57 15.53 -10.67 9.84
CA LEU A 57 14.86 -10.66 11.14
C LEU A 57 15.08 -11.98 11.90
N LEU A 58 15.06 -13.13 11.22
CA LEU A 58 15.26 -14.45 11.81
C LEU A 58 16.74 -14.77 12.11
N THR A 59 17.69 -14.14 11.43
CA THR A 59 19.12 -14.25 11.75
C THR A 59 19.59 -13.34 12.89
N ASP A 60 18.86 -12.26 13.19
CA ASP A 60 19.26 -11.28 14.20
C ASP A 60 19.18 -11.85 15.64
N GLN A 61 20.34 -12.22 16.21
CA GLN A 61 20.44 -12.70 17.58
C GLN A 61 20.19 -11.61 18.63
N GLY A 62 20.27 -10.32 18.28
CA GLY A 62 20.02 -9.19 19.17
C GLY A 62 18.53 -8.84 19.33
N GLY A 63 17.67 -9.29 18.42
CA GLY A 63 16.25 -8.94 18.35
C GLY A 63 15.31 -9.64 19.34
N GLY A 64 15.86 -10.35 20.33
CA GLY A 64 15.09 -11.08 21.35
C GLY A 64 14.73 -12.53 20.98
N PRO A 65 13.87 -13.19 21.78
CA PRO A 65 13.54 -14.60 21.62
C PRO A 65 12.97 -14.92 20.22
N LEU A 66 13.34 -16.07 19.67
CA LEU A 66 12.93 -16.50 18.31
C LEU A 66 11.41 -16.44 18.13
N ASP A 67 10.61 -16.89 19.10
CA ASP A 67 9.15 -16.89 19.03
C ASP A 67 8.55 -15.49 18.83
N SER A 68 9.19 -14.46 19.38
CA SER A 68 8.76 -13.07 19.21
C SER A 68 9.08 -12.57 17.80
N ARG A 69 10.23 -12.99 17.24
CA ARG A 69 10.64 -12.66 15.87
C ARG A 69 9.78 -13.39 14.84
N VAL A 70 9.45 -14.66 15.07
CA VAL A 70 8.51 -15.45 14.25
C VAL A 70 7.13 -14.80 14.24
N ARG A 71 6.56 -14.48 15.41
CA ARG A 71 5.25 -13.78 15.48
C ARG A 71 5.27 -12.44 14.75
N THR A 72 6.35 -11.67 14.88
CA THR A 72 6.52 -10.40 14.18
C THR A 72 6.59 -10.61 12.65
N ALA A 73 7.30 -11.63 12.18
CA ALA A 73 7.42 -11.95 10.77
C ALA A 73 6.06 -12.37 10.16
N VAL A 74 5.31 -13.23 10.86
CA VAL A 74 3.95 -13.63 10.44
C VAL A 74 3.03 -12.41 10.40
N TRP A 75 3.10 -11.56 11.43
CA TRP A 75 2.34 -10.31 11.46
C TRP A 75 2.65 -9.41 10.26
N ARG A 76 3.93 -9.27 9.87
CA ARG A 76 4.30 -8.48 8.68
C ARG A 76 3.71 -9.03 7.39
N LEU A 77 3.79 -10.34 7.15
CA LEU A 77 3.22 -10.94 5.93
C LEU A 77 1.69 -10.80 5.88
N THR A 78 1.03 -11.09 7.00
CA THR A 78 -0.43 -11.01 7.08
C THR A 78 -0.93 -9.57 6.96
N HIS A 79 -0.28 -8.60 7.61
CA HIS A 79 -0.76 -7.23 7.67
C HIS A 79 -0.24 -6.35 6.53
N ASN A 80 1.04 -6.43 6.19
CA ASN A 80 1.63 -5.57 5.15
C ASN A 80 1.34 -6.12 3.75
N ARG A 81 1.19 -7.45 3.61
CA ARG A 81 1.06 -8.11 2.32
C ARG A 81 -0.24 -8.89 2.14
N SER A 82 -1.15 -8.84 3.13
CA SER A 82 -2.45 -9.54 3.07
C SER A 82 -2.33 -11.04 2.80
N VAL A 83 -1.22 -11.67 3.20
CA VAL A 83 -1.04 -13.12 3.07
C VAL A 83 -1.93 -13.82 4.10
N LYS A 84 -2.58 -14.93 3.71
CA LYS A 84 -3.34 -15.78 4.66
C LYS A 84 -2.42 -16.23 5.80
N GLU A 85 -2.96 -16.31 7.02
CA GLU A 85 -2.16 -16.60 8.22
C GLU A 85 -1.38 -17.91 8.12
N ASP A 86 -2.01 -19.00 7.66
CA ASP A 86 -1.35 -20.30 7.48
C ASP A 86 -0.19 -20.24 6.47
N SER A 87 -0.38 -19.53 5.35
CA SER A 87 0.66 -19.35 4.33
C SER A 87 1.80 -18.48 4.85
N ALA A 88 1.49 -17.42 5.61
CA ALA A 88 2.49 -16.58 6.25
C ALA A 88 3.29 -17.37 7.29
N GLN A 89 2.62 -18.19 8.10
CA GLN A 89 3.25 -19.05 9.09
C GLN A 89 4.18 -20.08 8.44
N TRP A 90 3.72 -20.73 7.36
CA TRP A 90 4.55 -21.64 6.58
C TRP A 90 5.80 -20.94 6.02
N ALA A 91 5.64 -19.77 5.37
CA ALA A 91 6.75 -19.04 4.77
C ALA A 91 7.81 -18.65 5.82
N VAL A 92 7.36 -18.23 7.01
CA VAL A 92 8.25 -17.88 8.13
C VAL A 92 8.96 -19.12 8.68
N GLN A 93 8.27 -20.26 8.78
CA GLN A 93 8.88 -21.52 9.20
C GLN A 93 9.92 -22.02 8.19
N VAL A 94 9.65 -21.91 6.88
CA VAL A 94 10.63 -22.24 5.82
C VAL A 94 11.88 -21.39 5.97
N TRP A 95 11.73 -20.08 6.18
CA TRP A 95 12.88 -19.21 6.40
C TRP A 95 13.59 -19.51 7.72
N ALA A 96 12.87 -19.80 8.80
CA ALA A 96 13.48 -20.18 10.07
C ALA A 96 14.32 -21.47 9.94
N TYR A 97 13.84 -22.45 9.17
CA TYR A 97 14.59 -23.66 8.85
C TYR A 97 15.81 -23.36 7.97
N ALA A 98 15.61 -22.57 6.91
CA ALA A 98 16.67 -22.20 5.96
C ALA A 98 17.84 -21.44 6.63
N VAL A 99 17.54 -20.56 7.58
CA VAL A 99 18.56 -19.81 8.34
C VAL A 99 19.14 -20.58 9.53
N GLY A 100 18.69 -21.82 9.77
CA GLY A 100 19.13 -22.64 10.90
C GLY A 100 18.60 -22.19 12.27
N ALA A 101 17.54 -21.37 12.30
CA ALA A 101 16.89 -20.93 13.53
C ALA A 101 15.98 -22.01 14.13
N CYS A 102 15.49 -22.96 13.32
CA CYS A 102 14.80 -24.16 13.80
C CYS A 102 15.35 -25.43 13.11
N ALA A 103 15.38 -26.54 13.84
CA ALA A 103 15.85 -27.83 13.32
C ALA A 103 14.80 -28.57 12.49
N ASP A 104 13.53 -28.33 12.80
CA ASP A 104 12.42 -29.06 12.18
C ASP A 104 12.13 -28.50 10.79
N LYS A 105 12.13 -29.40 9.80
CA LYS A 105 11.77 -29.09 8.43
C LYS A 105 10.24 -28.92 8.34
N PRO A 106 9.72 -27.76 7.88
CA PRO A 106 8.28 -27.60 7.68
C PRO A 106 7.78 -28.53 6.57
N ALA A 107 6.55 -29.02 6.74
CA ALA A 107 5.87 -29.77 5.70
C ALA A 107 5.58 -28.88 4.47
N ASP A 108 5.46 -29.49 3.30
CA ASP A 108 5.24 -28.74 2.06
C ASP A 108 3.83 -28.09 2.05
N LEU A 109 3.72 -26.90 1.47
CA LEU A 109 2.47 -26.13 1.47
C LEU A 109 1.34 -26.87 0.75
N ASP A 110 1.67 -27.71 -0.24
CA ASP A 110 0.71 -28.52 -0.99
C ASP A 110 -0.04 -29.54 -0.10
N GLN A 111 0.54 -29.94 1.05
CA GLN A 111 -0.17 -30.76 2.04
C GLN A 111 -1.25 -29.97 2.80
N TYR A 112 -1.08 -28.65 2.92
CA TYR A 112 -2.05 -27.76 3.56
C TYR A 112 -3.12 -27.25 2.59
N GLY A 113 -2.84 -27.23 1.28
CA GLY A 113 -3.72 -26.67 0.24
C GLY A 113 -4.68 -27.65 -0.46
N GLN A 114 -4.65 -28.95 -0.16
CA GLN A 114 -5.66 -29.90 -0.67
C GLN A 114 -6.78 -30.21 0.32
N ASN A 115 -6.62 -29.84 1.59
CA ASN A 115 -7.68 -29.98 2.60
C ASN A 115 -8.39 -28.63 2.82
N ASP A 116 -8.76 -27.96 1.72
CA ASP A 116 -9.96 -27.14 1.77
C ASP A 116 -11.09 -28.09 2.16
N VAL A 117 -11.41 -28.02 3.45
CA VAL A 117 -12.61 -28.55 4.06
C VAL A 117 -13.75 -28.35 3.07
N ILE A 118 -14.19 -29.46 2.46
CA ILE A 118 -15.60 -29.61 2.13
C ILE A 118 -16.29 -29.27 3.43
N PHE A 119 -16.84 -28.06 3.53
CA PHE A 119 -17.97 -27.85 4.41
C PHE A 119 -18.97 -28.86 3.90
N ASP A 120 -19.10 -29.99 4.60
CA ASP A 120 -20.34 -30.75 4.52
C ASP A 120 -21.42 -29.69 4.72
N PRO A 121 -22.29 -29.45 3.72
CA PRO A 121 -23.38 -28.54 3.91
C PRO A 121 -24.09 -28.99 5.18
N PRO A 122 -24.45 -28.06 6.10
CA PRO A 122 -25.22 -28.45 7.27
C PRO A 122 -26.39 -29.32 6.79
N PRO A 123 -26.65 -30.47 7.43
CA PRO A 123 -27.74 -31.33 7.00
C PRO A 123 -28.99 -30.47 6.86
N PRO A 124 -29.74 -30.61 5.75
CA PRO A 124 -30.94 -29.81 5.53
C PRO A 124 -31.80 -29.88 6.79
N PRO A 125 -32.33 -28.74 7.27
CA PRO A 125 -33.16 -28.74 8.47
C PRO A 125 -34.26 -29.78 8.29
N GLU A 126 -34.32 -30.73 9.22
CA GLU A 126 -35.40 -31.72 9.22
C GLU A 126 -36.73 -30.97 9.11
N PRO A 127 -37.62 -31.39 8.19
CA PRO A 127 -38.94 -30.77 8.10
C PRO A 127 -39.62 -30.94 9.46
N PRO A 128 -40.27 -29.90 10.00
CA PRO A 128 -40.98 -30.00 11.25
C PRO A 128 -42.03 -31.10 11.13
N SER A 129 -41.78 -32.20 11.84
CA SER A 129 -42.73 -33.28 11.98
C SER A 129 -43.86 -32.80 12.88
N GLY A 130 -45.02 -32.52 12.27
CA GLY A 130 -46.31 -32.45 12.96
C GLY A 130 -46.84 -31.05 13.29
N ALA A 131 -47.75 -30.56 12.46
CA ALA A 131 -48.94 -29.78 12.84
C ALA A 131 -49.78 -29.55 11.56
N VAL A 132 -50.61 -30.52 11.16
CA VAL A 132 -52.08 -30.46 11.31
C VAL A 132 -52.66 -29.07 11.03
N ASN A 133 -53.28 -28.99 9.85
CA ASN A 133 -54.39 -28.11 9.46
C ASN A 133 -54.91 -27.13 10.52
N GLN A 134 -54.76 -25.83 10.25
CA GLN A 134 -55.82 -24.86 10.50
C GLN A 134 -55.56 -23.56 9.71
N VAL A 135 -56.50 -23.26 8.81
CA VAL A 135 -56.64 -21.98 8.10
C VAL A 135 -57.51 -21.06 8.96
N PRO A 136 -57.07 -19.84 9.27
CA PRO A 136 -57.99 -18.76 9.61
C PRO A 136 -57.96 -17.61 8.57
N PRO A 137 -59.09 -16.91 8.39
CA PRO A 137 -59.30 -15.97 7.29
C PRO A 137 -58.62 -14.62 7.51
N GLN A 138 -58.14 -14.04 6.41
CA GLN A 138 -57.62 -12.68 6.28
C GLN A 138 -58.72 -11.62 6.49
N PRO A 139 -58.50 -10.55 7.28
CA PRO A 139 -59.29 -9.33 7.17
C PRO A 139 -58.67 -8.33 6.18
N VAL A 140 -59.50 -7.95 5.22
CA VAL A 140 -59.36 -6.83 4.28
C VAL A 140 -58.96 -5.55 5.03
N ARG A 141 -57.85 -4.91 4.63
CA ARG A 141 -57.53 -3.54 5.05
C ARG A 141 -57.77 -2.56 3.91
N THR A 142 -58.82 -1.79 4.08
CA THR A 142 -59.21 -0.58 3.35
C THR A 142 -58.11 0.48 3.44
N ILE A 143 -57.75 1.02 2.27
CA ILE A 143 -56.89 2.19 2.11
C ILE A 143 -57.71 3.42 2.52
N GLN A 144 -57.27 4.16 3.54
CA GLN A 144 -57.81 5.48 3.85
C GLN A 144 -56.73 6.54 3.64
N VAL A 145 -56.95 7.34 2.60
CA VAL A 145 -56.22 8.58 2.29
C VAL A 145 -56.83 9.70 3.13
N SER A 146 -56.01 10.52 3.76
CA SER A 146 -56.41 11.86 4.21
C SER A 146 -55.23 12.82 4.15
N PRO A 147 -55.42 14.02 3.58
CA PRO A 147 -54.37 15.03 3.44
C PRO A 147 -54.45 16.11 4.53
N GLY A 148 -53.31 16.78 4.74
CA GLY A 148 -53.27 18.17 5.17
C GLY A 148 -52.98 18.41 6.64
N PHE A 149 -51.86 19.06 6.94
CA PHE A 149 -51.82 20.18 7.89
C PHE A 149 -50.60 21.06 7.60
N SER A 150 -50.87 22.29 7.19
CA SER A 150 -49.93 23.42 7.15
C SER A 150 -50.25 24.35 8.33
N SER A 151 -49.24 24.72 9.13
CA SER A 151 -49.04 26.02 9.81
C SER A 151 -47.99 25.86 10.91
N LEU A 152 -46.85 26.56 10.96
CA LEU A 152 -46.61 27.99 11.23
C LEU A 152 -46.53 28.31 12.74
N ASN A 153 -45.31 28.64 13.22
CA ASN A 153 -44.94 29.59 14.30
C ASN A 153 -43.43 29.43 14.60
N GLN A 154 -42.55 30.34 14.19
CA GLN A 154 -42.19 31.64 14.81
C GLN A 154 -41.82 31.60 16.31
N GLY A 155 -40.54 31.89 16.56
CA GLY A 155 -40.06 32.85 17.56
C GLY A 155 -39.89 32.38 19.00
N VAL A 156 -38.64 32.36 19.49
CA VAL A 156 -38.28 32.96 20.80
C VAL A 156 -36.79 33.36 20.74
N THR A 157 -36.57 34.63 21.08
CA THR A 157 -35.30 35.32 21.28
C THR A 157 -34.86 35.21 22.75
N GLY A 158 -33.55 35.32 23.01
CA GLY A 158 -33.07 36.06 24.19
C GLY A 158 -32.03 35.41 25.10
N SER A 159 -30.93 36.18 25.28
CA SER A 159 -30.08 36.31 26.49
C SER A 159 -29.02 35.23 26.72
N LYS A 160 -27.77 35.47 27.18
CA LYS A 160 -26.93 36.62 27.58
C LYS A 160 -25.49 36.06 27.78
N PRO A 161 -24.41 36.85 27.66
CA PRO A 161 -23.05 36.36 27.88
C PRO A 161 -22.62 36.52 29.35
N LEU A 162 -21.86 35.54 29.87
CA LEU A 162 -21.15 35.65 31.14
C LEU A 162 -19.64 35.58 30.89
N SER A 163 -19.02 36.73 31.11
CA SER A 163 -17.59 36.96 31.21
C SER A 163 -17.06 36.31 32.49
N VAL A 164 -15.99 35.51 32.39
CA VAL A 164 -15.15 35.17 33.55
C VAL A 164 -13.68 35.39 33.16
N SER A 165 -13.04 36.20 34.00
CA SER A 165 -11.65 36.60 34.00
C SER A 165 -10.86 35.77 35.02
N LYS A 166 -9.61 35.42 34.69
CA LYS A 166 -8.39 35.22 35.53
C LYS A 166 -7.42 34.29 34.77
N ASN A 167 -6.31 34.77 34.23
CA ASN A 167 -5.04 35.14 34.87
C ASN A 167 -4.30 33.93 35.49
N THR A 168 -3.23 33.43 34.83
CA THR A 168 -2.13 32.64 35.44
C THR A 168 -0.88 32.65 34.55
N GLN A 169 0.06 33.55 34.87
CA GLN A 169 1.47 33.28 35.22
C GLN A 169 2.25 32.11 34.56
N GLN A 170 3.06 32.46 33.56
CA GLN A 170 4.52 32.31 33.45
C GLN A 170 5.26 31.15 34.20
N SER A 171 5.82 30.21 33.44
CA SER A 171 7.20 29.65 33.58
C SER A 171 7.49 28.90 32.26
N GLY A 172 8.58 29.07 31.52
CA GLY A 172 9.95 29.37 31.91
C GLY A 172 10.78 28.08 31.86
N GLY A 173 11.11 27.59 30.65
CA GLY A 173 11.90 26.36 30.47
C GLY A 173 12.43 26.20 29.05
N SER A 174 13.51 26.91 28.72
CA SER A 174 14.30 26.69 27.50
C SER A 174 15.04 25.37 27.60
N ILE A 175 14.74 24.43 26.70
CA ILE A 175 15.58 23.26 26.44
C ILE A 175 16.35 23.56 25.15
N VAL A 176 17.66 23.77 25.29
CA VAL A 176 18.58 24.00 24.18
C VAL A 176 18.73 22.69 23.41
N SER A 177 18.14 22.63 22.21
CA SER A 177 18.21 21.48 21.32
C SER A 177 19.59 21.37 20.66
N THR A 178 20.44 20.48 21.19
CA THR A 178 21.68 20.01 20.55
C THR A 178 21.35 19.10 19.36
N GLY A 179 21.10 19.69 18.18
CA GLY A 179 20.70 18.93 16.98
C GLY A 179 21.26 19.42 15.64
N ALA A 180 22.25 20.32 15.65
CA ALA A 180 22.72 21.00 14.44
C ALA A 180 24.03 20.43 13.84
N TRP A 181 24.48 19.22 14.22
CA TRP A 181 25.80 18.71 13.83
C TRP A 181 25.83 17.76 12.62
N TRP A 182 24.70 17.36 12.04
CA TRP A 182 24.66 16.34 10.97
C TRP A 182 24.44 16.87 9.54
N GLN A 183 24.20 18.17 9.32
CA GLN A 183 24.01 18.72 7.97
C GLN A 183 25.28 19.25 7.28
N ASN A 184 26.34 19.56 8.02
CA ASN A 184 27.56 20.13 7.42
C ASN A 184 28.51 19.10 6.78
N SER A 185 28.33 17.80 7.06
CA SER A 185 29.26 16.74 6.60
C SER A 185 29.14 16.41 5.11
N LYS A 186 27.98 16.66 4.48
CA LYS A 186 27.75 16.34 3.06
C LYS A 186 28.39 17.35 2.10
N VAL A 187 28.53 18.61 2.53
CA VAL A 187 29.17 19.67 1.72
C VAL A 187 30.68 19.44 1.59
N TRP A 188 31.32 18.89 2.63
CA TRP A 188 32.75 18.57 2.63
C TRP A 188 33.13 17.45 1.66
N LEU A 189 32.26 16.44 1.50
CA LEU A 189 32.53 15.29 0.63
C LEU A 189 32.50 15.63 -0.86
N VAL A 190 31.59 16.53 -1.27
CA VAL A 190 31.50 16.99 -2.67
C VAL A 190 32.71 17.85 -3.05
N GLY A 191 33.19 18.69 -2.13
CA GLY A 191 34.41 19.48 -2.33
C GLY A 191 35.65 18.62 -2.55
N LEU A 192 35.78 17.51 -1.80
CA LEU A 192 36.96 16.64 -1.86
C LEU A 192 37.02 15.81 -3.17
N CYS A 193 35.85 15.40 -3.71
CA CYS A 193 35.79 14.73 -5.01
C CYS A 193 36.21 15.64 -6.18
N LEU A 194 35.84 16.93 -6.16
CA LEU A 194 36.21 17.88 -7.22
C LEU A 194 37.73 18.13 -7.29
N VAL A 195 38.39 18.21 -6.14
CA VAL A 195 39.86 18.36 -6.06
C VAL A 195 40.58 17.12 -6.61
N PHE A 196 40.04 15.93 -6.34
CA PHE A 196 40.64 14.68 -6.82
C PHE A 196 40.55 14.54 -8.34
N VAL A 197 39.41 14.92 -8.95
CA VAL A 197 39.25 14.91 -10.41
C VAL A 197 40.22 15.89 -11.08
N LEU A 198 40.41 17.09 -10.51
CA LEU A 198 41.37 18.08 -11.03
C LEU A 198 42.82 17.58 -10.98
N LEU A 199 43.21 16.87 -9.91
CA LEU A 199 44.56 16.29 -9.78
C LEU A 199 44.81 15.19 -10.83
N VAL A 200 43.82 14.34 -11.11
CA VAL A 200 43.94 13.28 -12.13
C VAL A 200 44.08 13.88 -13.53
N VAL A 201 43.34 14.94 -13.84
CA VAL A 201 43.44 15.65 -15.13
C VAL A 201 44.82 16.32 -15.27
N MET A 202 45.33 16.94 -14.20
CA MET A 202 46.66 17.56 -14.23
C MET A 202 47.80 16.56 -14.43
N TRP A 203 47.64 15.33 -13.92
CA TRP A 203 48.63 14.25 -14.10
C TRP A 203 48.57 13.54 -15.44
N SER A 204 47.46 13.70 -16.18
CA SER A 204 47.26 13.07 -17.49
C SER A 204 47.68 13.97 -18.66
N LEU A 205 48.20 15.17 -18.40
CA LEU A 205 48.81 16.01 -19.44
C LEU A 205 50.17 15.42 -19.84
N PRO A 206 50.36 15.00 -21.10
CA PRO A 206 51.59 14.36 -21.55
C PRO A 206 52.77 15.33 -21.43
N LYS A 207 53.86 14.87 -20.81
CA LYS A 207 55.12 15.61 -20.72
C LYS A 207 55.67 15.84 -22.14
N GLU A 208 55.70 17.09 -22.57
CA GLU A 208 56.34 17.54 -23.80
C GLU A 208 57.85 17.25 -23.71
N GLY A 209 58.28 16.13 -24.29
CA GLY A 209 59.67 15.70 -24.17
C GLY A 209 60.04 14.55 -25.07
N ASP A 210 59.60 14.54 -26.33
CA ASP A 210 60.33 13.82 -27.39
C ASP A 210 59.88 14.33 -28.78
N ARG A 211 60.68 15.21 -29.39
CA ARG A 211 60.49 15.67 -30.77
C ARG A 211 61.35 14.80 -31.70
N GLY A 212 60.81 13.66 -32.10
CA GLY A 212 61.37 12.82 -33.16
C GLY A 212 60.49 12.82 -34.41
N ALA A 213 61.08 13.21 -35.55
CA ALA A 213 60.65 13.03 -36.94
C ALA A 213 59.16 13.20 -37.28
N THR A 214 58.83 14.37 -37.83
CA THR A 214 57.54 14.72 -38.44
C THR A 214 57.20 13.84 -39.64
N GLN A 215 56.38 12.81 -39.44
CA GLN A 215 55.51 12.28 -40.50
C GLN A 215 54.26 13.17 -40.57
N SER A 216 54.02 13.76 -41.74
CA SER A 216 52.82 14.57 -41.99
C SER A 216 51.58 13.69 -41.81
N PRO A 217 50.66 14.02 -40.89
CA PRO A 217 49.48 13.20 -40.65
C PRO A 217 48.61 13.15 -41.90
N ASP A 218 48.22 11.93 -42.28
CA ASP A 218 47.29 11.69 -43.39
C ASP A 218 45.98 12.48 -43.14
N PRO A 219 45.49 13.29 -44.11
CA PRO A 219 44.27 14.08 -43.97
C PRO A 219 43.04 13.26 -43.55
N ALA A 220 43.00 11.95 -43.87
CA ALA A 220 41.91 11.07 -43.42
C ALA A 220 41.87 10.86 -41.90
N THR A 221 43.02 10.94 -41.23
CA THR A 221 43.13 10.79 -39.77
C THR A 221 42.66 12.03 -39.03
N VAL A 222 42.94 13.21 -39.59
CA VAL A 222 42.52 14.51 -39.02
C VAL A 222 40.99 14.64 -39.06
N ALA A 223 40.34 14.21 -40.14
CA ALA A 223 38.88 14.23 -40.24
C ALA A 223 38.20 13.31 -39.20
N ARG A 224 38.71 12.09 -39.01
CA ARG A 224 38.18 11.15 -37.99
C ARG A 224 38.36 11.66 -36.55
N GLN A 225 39.47 12.36 -36.28
CA GLN A 225 39.70 12.98 -34.97
C GLN A 225 38.72 14.14 -34.72
N ALA A 226 38.39 14.94 -35.74
CA ALA A 226 37.41 16.01 -35.63
C ALA A 226 35.99 15.47 -35.35
N ASP A 227 35.56 14.41 -36.04
CA ASP A 227 34.25 13.78 -35.80
C ASP A 227 34.15 13.17 -34.40
N LYS A 228 35.24 12.52 -33.94
CA LYS A 228 35.31 11.97 -32.58
C LYS A 228 35.23 13.07 -31.51
N ALA A 229 35.99 14.16 -31.68
CA ALA A 229 35.96 15.29 -30.75
C ALA A 229 34.58 15.95 -30.67
N LYS A 230 33.86 16.04 -31.81
CA LYS A 230 32.49 16.54 -31.84
C LYS A 230 31.51 15.64 -31.08
N ALA A 231 31.60 14.32 -31.28
CA ALA A 231 30.77 13.36 -30.56
C ALA A 231 31.01 13.37 -29.04
N GLU A 232 32.27 13.54 -28.61
CA GLU A 232 32.63 13.66 -27.19
C GLU A 232 32.09 14.97 -26.59
N ALA A 233 32.11 16.08 -27.33
CA ALA A 233 31.54 17.35 -26.90
C ALA A 233 30.00 17.28 -26.73
N ASP A 234 29.30 16.65 -27.68
CA ASP A 234 27.85 16.46 -27.60
C ASP A 234 27.45 15.54 -26.43
N ALA A 235 28.23 14.49 -26.18
CA ALA A 235 28.03 13.61 -25.02
C ALA A 235 28.26 14.34 -23.69
N ALA A 236 29.30 15.17 -23.60
CA ALA A 236 29.58 15.99 -22.42
C ALA A 236 28.47 17.03 -22.16
N ALA A 237 27.94 17.66 -23.20
CA ALA A 237 26.82 18.60 -23.09
C ALA A 237 25.55 17.92 -22.57
N LYS A 238 25.24 16.72 -23.08
CA LYS A 238 24.08 15.92 -22.63
C LYS A 238 24.24 15.46 -21.17
N ALA A 239 25.44 15.06 -20.77
CA ALA A 239 25.74 14.68 -19.38
C ALA A 239 25.56 15.87 -18.42
N LYS A 240 26.03 17.06 -18.79
CA LYS A 240 25.83 18.28 -18.00
C LYS A 240 24.35 18.62 -17.81
N ALA A 241 23.55 18.55 -18.87
CA ALA A 241 22.11 18.79 -18.80
C ALA A 241 21.38 17.77 -17.89
N ALA A 242 21.79 16.50 -17.92
CA ALA A 242 21.22 15.46 -17.06
C ALA A 242 21.54 15.71 -15.57
N ILE A 243 22.77 16.15 -15.26
CA ILE A 243 23.16 16.49 -13.88
C ILE A 243 22.36 17.69 -13.37
N GLU A 244 22.17 18.73 -14.18
CA GLU A 244 21.37 19.90 -13.80
C GLU A 244 19.89 19.54 -13.57
N GLN A 245 19.32 18.69 -14.41
CA GLN A 245 17.96 18.18 -14.23
C GLN A 245 17.81 17.34 -12.94
N GLN A 246 18.80 16.49 -12.62
CA GLN A 246 18.79 15.72 -11.38
C GLN A 246 18.93 16.62 -10.15
N ALA A 247 19.77 17.66 -10.21
CA ALA A 247 19.90 18.64 -9.13
C ALA A 247 18.59 19.43 -8.90
N ALA A 248 17.90 19.82 -9.97
CA ALA A 248 16.60 20.49 -9.88
C ALA A 248 15.52 19.57 -9.25
N LYS A 249 15.50 18.29 -9.63
CA LYS A 249 14.57 17.30 -9.06
C LYS A 249 14.84 17.05 -7.58
N ALA A 250 16.11 16.87 -7.20
CA ALA A 250 16.50 16.66 -5.80
C ALA A 250 16.14 17.86 -4.91
N LYS A 251 16.27 19.09 -5.44
CA LYS A 251 15.85 20.31 -4.73
C LYS A 251 14.33 20.34 -4.52
N ALA A 252 13.54 20.03 -5.54
CA ALA A 252 12.08 20.00 -5.43
C ALA A 252 11.58 18.93 -4.43
N GLU A 253 12.23 17.76 -4.39
CA GLU A 253 11.91 16.71 -3.42
C GLU A 253 12.27 17.12 -1.98
N ALA A 254 13.39 17.82 -1.78
CA ALA A 254 13.77 18.34 -0.47
C ALA A 254 12.79 19.41 0.06
N ASP A 255 12.34 20.32 -0.81
CA ASP A 255 11.36 21.35 -0.46
C ASP A 255 9.99 20.72 -0.12
N ALA A 256 9.57 19.69 -0.85
CA ALA A 256 8.35 18.93 -0.57
C ALA A 256 8.41 18.20 0.78
N ALA A 257 9.55 17.56 1.09
CA ALA A 257 9.76 16.88 2.36
C ALA A 257 9.75 17.85 3.55
N ALA A 258 10.34 19.04 3.40
CA ALA A 258 10.32 20.09 4.43
C ALA A 258 8.90 20.59 4.71
N LYS A 259 8.08 20.78 3.67
CA LYS A 259 6.67 21.17 3.82
C LYS A 259 5.84 20.08 4.52
N ALA A 260 6.00 18.82 4.14
CA ALA A 260 5.28 17.71 4.77
C ALA A 260 5.61 17.57 6.27
N LYS A 261 6.87 17.80 6.66
CA LYS A 261 7.27 17.78 8.07
C LYS A 261 6.60 18.92 8.87
N ALA A 262 6.54 20.14 8.31
CA ALA A 262 5.89 21.27 8.96
C ALA A 262 4.38 21.04 9.18
N GLU A 263 3.69 20.41 8.22
CA GLU A 263 2.28 20.06 8.34
C GLU A 263 2.05 18.97 9.41
N ALA A 264 2.95 17.97 9.49
CA ALA A 264 2.88 16.92 10.52
C ALA A 264 3.09 17.48 11.94
N ASP A 265 4.05 18.40 12.13
CA ASP A 265 4.32 19.03 13.42
C ASP A 265 3.15 19.94 13.85
N ALA A 266 2.49 20.62 12.91
CA ALA A 266 1.28 21.41 13.18
C ALA A 266 0.10 20.52 13.62
N ALA A 267 -0.11 19.39 12.95
CA ALA A 267 -1.16 18.44 13.30
C ALA A 267 -0.94 17.78 14.69
N ALA A 268 0.32 17.47 15.02
CA ALA A 268 0.67 16.92 16.33
C ALA A 268 0.37 17.91 17.47
N LYS A 269 0.66 19.21 17.26
CA LYS A 269 0.35 20.26 18.24
C LYS A 269 -1.15 20.44 18.46
N ALA A 270 -1.95 20.43 17.39
CA ALA A 270 -3.41 20.53 17.50
C ALA A 270 -4.04 19.36 18.29
N ARG A 271 -3.50 18.13 18.12
CA ARG A 271 -3.97 16.95 18.87
C ARG A 271 -3.64 17.04 20.37
N ALA A 272 -2.50 17.62 20.73
CA ALA A 272 -2.12 17.80 22.14
C ALA A 272 -3.00 18.84 22.88
N GLU A 273 -3.55 19.83 22.17
CA GLU A 273 -4.46 20.83 22.74
C GLU A 273 -5.88 20.29 22.92
N ALA A 274 -6.34 19.37 22.07
CA ALA A 274 -7.67 18.75 22.17
C ALA A 274 -7.83 17.76 23.35
N ALA A 275 -6.73 17.29 23.95
CA ALA A 275 -6.75 16.27 25.02
C ALA A 275 -7.00 16.82 26.45
N LYS A 276 -7.28 18.13 26.61
CA LYS A 276 -7.30 18.80 27.93
C LYS A 276 -8.69 19.06 28.54
N ASP A 277 -9.78 18.58 27.97
CA ASP A 277 -11.13 18.80 28.52
C ASP A 277 -11.88 17.48 28.80
N PRO A 278 -11.92 16.99 30.05
CA PRO A 278 -12.64 15.79 30.42
C PRO A 278 -14.07 16.14 30.86
N GLY A 279 -14.97 16.38 29.91
CA GLY A 279 -16.36 16.72 30.18
C GLY A 279 -17.36 15.67 29.67
N LYS A 280 -17.94 14.89 30.59
CA LYS A 280 -19.10 13.96 30.48
C LYS A 280 -19.09 12.91 29.33
N PRO A 281 -19.61 11.69 29.54
CA PRO A 281 -19.60 10.64 28.52
C PRO A 281 -20.66 10.95 27.45
N ASP A 282 -20.26 11.71 26.44
CA ASP A 282 -20.88 11.73 25.14
C ASP A 282 -20.85 10.32 24.51
N PRO A 283 -21.78 9.98 23.60
CA PRO A 283 -21.76 8.70 22.90
C PRO A 283 -20.37 8.47 22.32
N GLU A 284 -19.79 7.33 22.68
CA GLU A 284 -18.39 6.97 22.44
C GLU A 284 -18.00 7.36 21.01
N PRO A 285 -17.03 8.29 20.82
CA PRO A 285 -16.75 8.97 19.55
C PRO A 285 -16.46 8.00 18.39
N ASP A 286 -16.08 6.76 18.71
CA ASP A 286 -15.85 5.70 17.74
C ASP A 286 -17.10 5.27 17.00
N THR A 287 -18.28 5.29 17.64
CA THR A 287 -19.53 4.91 16.97
C THR A 287 -19.95 5.90 15.87
N VAL A 288 -19.63 7.19 16.04
CA VAL A 288 -19.94 8.23 15.04
C VAL A 288 -19.04 8.09 13.83
N ASN A 289 -17.73 7.91 14.05
CA ASN A 289 -16.77 7.75 12.97
C ASN A 289 -16.98 6.43 12.20
N GLN A 290 -17.35 5.34 12.88
CA GLN A 290 -17.72 4.09 12.23
C GLN A 290 -18.93 4.25 11.30
N ARG A 291 -20.01 4.91 11.76
CA ARG A 291 -21.18 5.19 10.91
C ARG A 291 -20.85 6.07 9.72
N LYS A 292 -19.99 7.09 9.90
CA LYS A 292 -19.52 7.94 8.79
C LYS A 292 -18.79 7.14 7.72
N VAL A 293 -17.86 6.28 8.13
CA VAL A 293 -17.07 5.43 7.21
C VAL A 293 -17.96 4.43 6.49
N GLN A 294 -18.91 3.81 7.19
CA GLN A 294 -19.88 2.91 6.59
C GLN A 294 -20.73 3.62 5.53
N ALA A 295 -21.35 4.76 5.86
CA ALA A 295 -22.16 5.53 4.92
C ALA A 295 -21.34 6.02 3.70
N PHE A 296 -20.07 6.38 3.93
CA PHE A 296 -19.14 6.75 2.86
C PHE A 296 -18.88 5.59 1.89
N LEU A 297 -18.61 4.38 2.41
CA LEU A 297 -18.35 3.20 1.59
C LEU A 297 -19.60 2.68 0.88
N ASP A 298 -20.78 2.78 1.51
CA ASP A 298 -22.06 2.54 0.83
C ASP A 298 -22.21 3.46 -0.39
N LYS A 299 -21.95 4.77 -0.20
CA LYS A 299 -21.97 5.75 -1.29
C LYS A 299 -20.93 5.42 -2.38
N PHE A 300 -19.74 4.96 -1.99
CA PHE A 300 -18.69 4.56 -2.92
C PHE A 300 -19.14 3.38 -3.81
N VAL A 301 -19.73 2.33 -3.23
CA VAL A 301 -20.21 1.17 -4.01
C VAL A 301 -21.34 1.57 -4.96
N VAL A 302 -22.26 2.42 -4.51
CA VAL A 302 -23.33 2.95 -5.39
C VAL A 302 -22.74 3.81 -6.51
N ALA A 303 -21.79 4.70 -6.20
CA ALA A 303 -21.11 5.52 -7.18
C ALA A 303 -20.34 4.67 -8.20
N TYR A 304 -19.69 3.59 -7.77
CA TYR A 304 -18.96 2.69 -8.65
C TYR A 304 -19.80 2.21 -9.85
N ASN A 305 -21.10 2.01 -9.66
CA ASN A 305 -22.02 1.52 -10.69
C ASN A 305 -22.47 2.57 -11.72
N ARG A 306 -22.44 3.86 -11.36
CA ARG A 306 -23.16 4.90 -12.13
C ARG A 306 -22.37 6.20 -12.33
N ALA A 307 -21.42 6.50 -11.45
CA ALA A 307 -20.64 7.72 -11.49
C ALA A 307 -19.66 7.72 -12.67
N THR A 308 -19.18 8.91 -13.03
CA THR A 308 -18.08 9.06 -13.99
C THR A 308 -16.73 8.72 -13.35
N PRO A 309 -15.66 8.50 -14.14
CA PRO A 309 -14.31 8.31 -13.61
C PRO A 309 -13.87 9.45 -12.68
N GLU A 310 -14.21 10.69 -13.00
CA GLU A 310 -13.84 11.90 -12.25
C GLU A 310 -14.52 11.93 -10.88
N GLU A 311 -15.83 11.63 -10.85
CA GLU A 311 -16.59 11.54 -9.61
C GLU A 311 -16.07 10.41 -8.70
N LEU A 312 -15.74 9.25 -9.27
CA LEU A 312 -15.22 8.11 -8.51
C LEU A 312 -13.78 8.36 -8.02
N ALA A 313 -12.95 9.04 -8.81
CA ALA A 313 -11.62 9.47 -8.40
C ALA A 313 -11.67 10.42 -7.18
N GLY A 314 -12.77 11.15 -7.00
CA GLY A 314 -12.99 12.04 -5.85
C GLY A 314 -13.11 11.33 -4.49
N PHE A 315 -13.38 10.01 -4.47
CA PHE A 315 -13.40 9.22 -3.23
C PHE A 315 -12.00 8.90 -2.69
N TYR A 316 -10.97 9.02 -3.53
CA TYR A 316 -9.60 8.70 -3.15
C TYR A 316 -8.87 9.92 -2.58
N ASP A 317 -7.94 9.66 -1.67
CA ASP A 317 -7.04 10.70 -1.17
C ASP A 317 -6.12 11.24 -2.27
N SER A 318 -5.37 12.30 -2.02
CA SER A 318 -4.42 12.86 -3.00
C SER A 318 -3.32 11.86 -3.38
N SER A 319 -2.95 11.00 -2.43
CA SER A 319 -2.03 9.87 -2.57
C SER A 319 -2.66 8.63 -1.93
N VAL A 320 -2.82 7.55 -2.70
CA VAL A 320 -3.47 6.31 -2.28
C VAL A 320 -2.57 5.11 -2.56
N ILE A 321 -2.50 4.16 -1.64
CA ILE A 321 -1.92 2.83 -1.92
C ILE A 321 -3.00 1.99 -2.61
N LEU A 322 -2.81 1.72 -3.91
CA LEU A 322 -3.81 1.09 -4.76
C LEU A 322 -3.40 -0.34 -5.12
N PHE A 323 -4.05 -1.33 -4.50
CA PHE A 323 -3.83 -2.75 -4.75
C PHE A 323 -2.34 -3.14 -4.66
N ASP A 324 -1.83 -3.86 -5.66
CA ASP A 324 -0.44 -4.25 -5.85
C ASP A 324 0.41 -3.18 -6.56
N LYS A 325 -0.19 -2.04 -6.95
CA LYS A 325 0.50 -0.96 -7.70
C LYS A 325 1.27 0.01 -6.80
N GLY A 326 1.21 -0.16 -5.48
CA GLY A 326 1.82 0.74 -4.51
C GLY A 326 1.16 2.13 -4.49
N VAL A 327 1.96 3.15 -4.20
CA VAL A 327 1.49 4.54 -4.04
C VAL A 327 1.15 5.16 -5.40
N GLN A 328 -0.09 5.62 -5.55
CA GLN A 328 -0.62 6.27 -6.73
C GLN A 328 -1.14 7.68 -6.41
N THR A 329 -1.06 8.59 -7.38
CA THR A 329 -1.71 9.91 -7.28
C THR A 329 -3.16 9.81 -7.70
N ARG A 330 -4.02 10.73 -7.25
CA ARG A 330 -5.42 10.80 -7.72
C ARG A 330 -5.53 10.91 -9.25
N GLN A 331 -4.60 11.60 -9.90
CA GLN A 331 -4.58 11.69 -11.37
C GLN A 331 -4.31 10.33 -12.03
N ASN A 332 -3.36 9.55 -11.50
CA ASN A 332 -3.11 8.20 -12.01
C ASN A 332 -4.34 7.29 -11.81
N VAL A 333 -5.02 7.42 -10.66
CA VAL A 333 -6.27 6.69 -10.39
C VAL A 333 -7.34 7.07 -11.42
N LEU A 334 -7.49 8.37 -11.73
CA LEU A 334 -8.44 8.84 -12.74
C LEU A 334 -8.17 8.21 -14.12
N GLU A 335 -6.91 8.22 -14.58
CA GLU A 335 -6.53 7.62 -15.86
C GLU A 335 -6.81 6.10 -15.89
N ASP A 336 -6.54 5.41 -14.79
CA ASP A 336 -6.87 3.99 -14.63
C ASP A 336 -8.38 3.75 -14.70
N LEU A 337 -9.18 4.58 -14.03
CA LEU A 337 -10.64 4.50 -14.08
C LEU A 337 -11.17 4.78 -15.48
N GLN A 338 -10.64 5.78 -16.19
CA GLN A 338 -11.02 6.07 -17.58
C GLN A 338 -10.73 4.88 -18.51
N ARG A 339 -9.54 4.27 -18.42
CA ARG A 339 -9.20 3.04 -19.16
C ARG A 339 -10.14 1.89 -18.79
N TYR A 340 -10.43 1.72 -17.50
CA TYR A 340 -11.31 0.67 -17.01
C TYR A 340 -12.74 0.82 -17.52
N PHE A 341 -13.31 2.02 -17.45
CA PHE A 341 -14.71 2.31 -17.84
C PHE A 341 -14.88 2.19 -19.34
N LYS A 342 -13.88 2.61 -20.13
CA LYS A 342 -13.86 2.39 -21.58
C LYS A 342 -13.85 0.89 -21.92
N ARG A 343 -13.11 0.08 -21.16
CA ARG A 343 -13.05 -1.38 -21.35
C ARG A 343 -14.34 -2.09 -20.90
N TRP A 344 -14.98 -1.58 -19.86
CA TRP A 344 -16.14 -2.16 -19.20
C TRP A 344 -17.23 -1.10 -19.03
N PRO A 345 -18.02 -0.79 -20.08
CA PRO A 345 -19.06 0.23 -19.99
C PRO A 345 -20.20 -0.17 -19.05
N THR A 346 -20.59 -1.46 -19.06
CA THR A 346 -21.60 -2.00 -18.15
C THR A 346 -20.91 -2.56 -16.93
N ARG A 347 -21.17 -1.97 -15.77
CA ARG A 347 -20.58 -2.36 -14.47
C ARG A 347 -21.67 -2.39 -13.42
N ARG A 348 -21.70 -3.45 -12.62
CA ARG A 348 -22.63 -3.63 -11.51
C ARG A 348 -21.89 -4.26 -10.35
N SER A 349 -22.11 -3.73 -9.16
CA SER A 349 -21.51 -4.17 -7.91
C SER A 349 -22.53 -4.03 -6.79
N ASN A 350 -22.73 -5.09 -6.02
CA ASN A 350 -23.61 -5.10 -4.85
C ASN A 350 -22.81 -5.54 -3.63
N LEU A 351 -23.03 -4.91 -2.48
CA LEU A 351 -22.45 -5.36 -1.21
C LEU A 351 -22.97 -6.75 -0.85
N ILE A 352 -22.07 -7.62 -0.39
CA ILE A 352 -22.38 -8.92 0.20
C ILE A 352 -22.17 -8.77 1.71
N GLY A 353 -23.27 -8.72 2.46
CA GLY A 353 -23.24 -8.56 3.91
C GLY A 353 -23.01 -7.11 4.35
N ARG A 354 -22.54 -6.95 5.59
CA ARG A 354 -22.28 -5.65 6.22
C ARG A 354 -20.83 -5.21 6.00
N ILE A 355 -20.61 -3.90 6.04
CA ILE A 355 -19.27 -3.32 6.13
C ILE A 355 -18.82 -3.40 7.59
N GLU A 356 -17.67 -4.01 7.83
CA GLU A 356 -17.05 -4.08 9.17
C GLU A 356 -16.00 -2.99 9.30
N VAL A 357 -16.11 -2.16 10.35
CA VAL A 357 -15.21 -1.03 10.58
C VAL A 357 -14.45 -1.24 11.89
N PHE A 358 -13.13 -1.09 11.83
CA PHE A 358 -12.21 -1.29 12.91
C PHE A 358 -11.40 -0.03 13.18
N ASP A 359 -11.11 0.21 14.45
CA ASP A 359 -10.25 1.31 14.85
C ASP A 359 -8.80 1.03 14.50
N THR A 360 -8.06 2.08 14.15
CA THR A 360 -6.62 2.01 13.93
C THR A 360 -5.89 2.85 14.98
N ARG A 361 -4.56 2.78 15.00
CA ARG A 361 -3.74 3.62 15.90
C ARG A 361 -3.94 5.12 15.63
N ALA A 362 -4.33 5.50 14.42
CA ALA A 362 -4.61 6.88 14.07
C ALA A 362 -6.12 7.15 14.27
N PRO A 363 -6.51 8.10 15.13
CA PRO A 363 -7.93 8.32 15.46
C PRO A 363 -8.77 8.79 14.27
N ASP A 364 -8.11 9.41 13.28
CA ASP A 364 -8.67 9.90 12.02
C ASP A 364 -8.60 8.88 10.88
N VAL A 365 -8.16 7.65 11.14
CA VAL A 365 -8.14 6.57 10.15
C VAL A 365 -8.87 5.36 10.69
N LYS A 366 -9.81 4.85 9.92
CA LYS A 366 -10.50 3.59 10.23
C LYS A 366 -10.16 2.55 9.16
N LYS A 367 -10.03 1.30 9.59
CA LYS A 367 -9.93 0.16 8.67
C LYS A 367 -11.34 -0.33 8.40
N ALA A 368 -11.68 -0.57 7.15
CA ALA A 368 -12.97 -1.13 6.77
C ALA A 368 -12.77 -2.38 5.92
N VAL A 369 -13.59 -3.40 6.14
CA VAL A 369 -13.58 -4.65 5.38
C VAL A 369 -15.00 -4.94 4.91
N PHE A 370 -15.15 -5.19 3.61
CA PHE A 370 -16.45 -5.51 3.01
C PHE A 370 -16.28 -6.38 1.78
N SER A 371 -17.32 -7.11 1.42
CA SER A 371 -17.34 -7.92 0.21
C SER A 371 -18.34 -7.37 -0.79
N ILE A 372 -18.04 -7.49 -2.08
CA ILE A 372 -18.99 -7.20 -3.15
C ILE A 372 -19.15 -8.40 -4.07
N ARG A 373 -20.32 -8.52 -4.69
CA ARG A 373 -20.53 -9.29 -5.91
C ARG A 373 -20.41 -8.32 -7.06
N TYR A 374 -19.59 -8.63 -8.06
CA TYR A 374 -19.40 -7.77 -9.23
C TYR A 374 -19.84 -8.47 -10.51
N TYR A 375 -20.25 -7.66 -11.48
CA TYR A 375 -20.51 -8.04 -12.86
C TYR A 375 -20.03 -6.91 -13.77
N ARG A 376 -19.32 -7.26 -14.83
CA ARG A 376 -18.89 -6.32 -15.87
C ARG A 376 -18.98 -6.95 -17.25
N GLU A 377 -19.34 -6.15 -18.24
CA GLU A 377 -19.55 -6.56 -19.63
C GLU A 377 -18.88 -5.55 -20.57
N ARG A 378 -18.22 -6.06 -21.61
CA ARG A 378 -17.53 -5.24 -22.61
C ARG A 378 -18.52 -4.80 -23.68
N SER A 379 -18.33 -3.60 -24.24
CA SER A 379 -19.17 -3.12 -25.34
C SER A 379 -18.99 -4.00 -26.58
N GLY A 380 -20.07 -4.53 -27.13
CA GLY A 380 -20.07 -5.21 -28.44
C GLY A 380 -19.38 -6.58 -28.46
N ASP A 381 -19.01 -7.12 -27.30
CA ASP A 381 -18.38 -8.43 -27.13
C ASP A 381 -19.14 -9.16 -26.01
N PRO A 382 -19.60 -10.42 -26.22
CA PRO A 382 -20.25 -11.20 -25.17
C PRO A 382 -19.32 -11.52 -23.98
N SER A 383 -18.04 -11.13 -24.04
CA SER A 383 -17.13 -11.24 -22.90
C SER A 383 -17.61 -10.40 -21.71
N CYS A 384 -17.82 -11.11 -20.62
CA CYS A 384 -18.21 -10.58 -19.34
C CYS A 384 -17.35 -11.23 -18.24
N ALA A 385 -17.36 -10.61 -17.06
CA ALA A 385 -16.72 -11.17 -15.88
C ALA A 385 -17.63 -10.92 -14.68
N SER A 386 -17.90 -11.96 -13.91
CA SER A 386 -18.54 -11.88 -12.61
C SER A 386 -17.66 -12.55 -11.54
N GLY A 387 -18.01 -12.34 -10.29
CA GLY A 387 -17.37 -12.98 -9.16
C GLY A 387 -17.70 -12.24 -7.87
N SER A 388 -16.95 -12.57 -6.83
CA SER A 388 -16.95 -11.81 -5.60
C SER A 388 -15.55 -11.26 -5.31
N ALA A 389 -15.49 -10.16 -4.58
CA ALA A 389 -14.23 -9.58 -4.15
C ALA A 389 -14.39 -9.08 -2.72
N ARG A 390 -13.39 -9.38 -1.88
CA ARG A 390 -13.26 -8.85 -0.53
C ARG A 390 -12.29 -7.67 -0.57
N TYR A 391 -12.78 -6.51 -0.15
CA TYR A 391 -12.02 -5.28 -0.06
C TYR A 391 -11.58 -5.02 1.38
N THR A 392 -10.34 -4.57 1.53
CA THR A 392 -9.83 -3.97 2.76
C THR A 392 -9.40 -2.54 2.47
N CYS A 393 -10.00 -1.56 3.14
CA CYS A 393 -9.71 -0.15 2.95
C CYS A 393 -9.17 0.48 4.24
N LEU A 394 -8.22 1.41 4.11
CA LEU A 394 -7.97 2.43 5.14
C LEU A 394 -8.64 3.73 4.70
N VAL A 395 -9.58 4.21 5.50
CA VAL A 395 -10.36 5.42 5.23
C VAL A 395 -9.91 6.52 6.19
N ARG A 396 -9.41 7.63 5.63
CA ARG A 396 -9.09 8.84 6.38
C ARG A 396 -10.33 9.71 6.54
N ILE A 397 -10.56 10.22 7.73
CA ILE A 397 -11.65 11.12 8.09
C ILE A 397 -11.06 12.52 8.25
N ASP A 398 -11.56 13.47 7.46
CA ASP A 398 -11.17 14.87 7.47
C ASP A 398 -12.40 15.73 7.76
N GLY A 399 -12.67 15.93 9.05
CA GLY A 399 -13.89 16.58 9.54
C GLY A 399 -15.17 15.82 9.15
N SER A 400 -15.87 16.32 8.14
CA SER A 400 -17.09 15.71 7.58
C SER A 400 -16.83 14.83 6.36
N THR A 401 -15.63 14.89 5.78
CA THR A 401 -15.31 14.22 4.52
C THR A 401 -14.48 12.97 4.80
N CYS A 402 -14.66 11.94 3.98
CA CYS A 402 -13.90 10.70 4.06
C CYS A 402 -13.16 10.47 2.73
N TYR A 403 -11.97 9.87 2.80
CA TYR A 403 -11.15 9.55 1.65
C TYR A 403 -10.53 8.15 1.79
N ILE A 404 -10.48 7.39 0.71
CA ILE A 404 -9.75 6.12 0.65
C ILE A 404 -8.26 6.41 0.52
N ARG A 405 -7.49 6.02 1.54
CA ARG A 405 -6.02 6.15 1.61
C ARG A 405 -5.30 4.89 1.17
N GLU A 406 -5.89 3.73 1.42
CA GLU A 406 -5.39 2.44 0.98
C GLU A 406 -6.57 1.55 0.62
N ILE A 407 -6.43 0.77 -0.44
CA ILE A 407 -7.39 -0.26 -0.82
C ILE A 407 -6.66 -1.47 -1.37
N SER A 408 -6.95 -2.64 -0.80
CA SER A 408 -6.54 -3.94 -1.32
C SER A 408 -7.77 -4.77 -1.64
N GLU A 409 -7.63 -5.67 -2.61
CA GLU A 409 -8.69 -6.58 -3.04
C GLU A 409 -8.19 -8.02 -3.06
N ASP A 410 -9.04 -8.92 -2.60
CA ASP A 410 -8.90 -10.36 -2.79
C ASP A 410 -10.09 -10.84 -3.63
N ILE A 411 -9.80 -11.33 -4.84
CA ILE A 411 -10.82 -11.67 -5.83
C ILE A 411 -11.06 -13.17 -5.84
N ASP A 412 -12.29 -13.57 -5.51
CA ASP A 412 -12.78 -14.91 -5.74
C ASP A 412 -13.61 -14.95 -7.03
N ARG A 413 -13.00 -15.51 -8.09
CA ARG A 413 -13.63 -15.58 -9.41
C ARG A 413 -14.57 -16.77 -9.44
N ASP A 414 -15.79 -16.56 -9.93
CA ASP A 414 -16.75 -17.64 -10.13
C ASP A 414 -16.08 -18.77 -10.96
N PRO A 415 -15.99 -20.00 -10.43
CA PRO A 415 -15.38 -21.09 -11.15
C PRO A 415 -16.26 -21.44 -12.36
N LYS A 416 -15.64 -21.38 -13.54
CA LYS A 416 -16.23 -21.55 -14.90
C LYS A 416 -16.89 -20.26 -15.38
N GLY A 417 -16.49 -19.81 -16.58
CA GLY A 417 -16.86 -18.53 -17.22
C GLY A 417 -18.34 -18.33 -17.57
N MET A 418 -19.26 -18.72 -16.68
CA MET A 418 -20.65 -18.33 -16.70
C MET A 418 -20.76 -16.98 -15.99
N CYS A 419 -20.97 -15.93 -16.77
CA CYS A 419 -21.22 -14.63 -16.19
C CYS A 419 -22.63 -14.58 -15.60
N VAL A 420 -22.74 -14.41 -14.30
CA VAL A 420 -24.03 -14.22 -13.63
C VAL A 420 -24.34 -12.72 -13.62
N LYS A 421 -25.34 -12.31 -14.40
CA LYS A 421 -25.87 -10.94 -14.35
C LYS A 421 -26.52 -10.71 -12.99
N ILE A 422 -26.09 -9.64 -12.32
CA ILE A 422 -26.63 -9.20 -11.03
C ILE A 422 -27.47 -7.94 -11.14
#